data_AF-W1V747-F1
#
_entry.id   AF-W1V747-F1
#
_cell.length_a   1.000
_cell.length_b   1.000
_cell.length_c   1.000
_cell.angle_alpha   90.00
_cell.angle_beta   90.00
_cell.angle_gamma   90.00
#
_symmetry.space_group_name_H-M   'P 1'
#
loop_
_entity.id
_entity.type
_entity.pdbx_description
1 polymer ?
#
loop_
_entity_poly.entity_id
_entity_poly.type
_entity_poly.pdbx_seq_one_letter_code
_entity_poly.pdbx_strand_id
1 'polypeptide(L)'
;HFPEDEKLYVKIGMEFFYAIGPEIVHYLKGLGHSIFLDLKLHDIPNTVAHGVASLTRLGASLITLHGQGGPVMMKAAVEAARESGKELGVERPKLLAITALTSFDDESWTAIGGQLPISDQVIRLAKLAEECGMDGVVCSALEA
;
A
#
# COMPACT_ATOMS: atom_id res chain seq x y z
N HIS A 1 13.10 20.22 -10.64
CA HIS A 1 12.86 19.64 -11.97
C HIS A 1 13.08 18.13 -11.87
N PHE A 2 12.15 17.33 -12.38
CA PHE A 2 12.37 15.90 -12.58
C PHE A 2 13.26 15.71 -13.82
N PRO A 3 14.12 14.67 -13.87
CA PRO A 3 14.91 14.39 -15.07
C PRO A 3 13.98 14.01 -16.23
N GLU A 4 14.17 14.61 -17.40
CA GLU A 4 13.31 14.38 -18.58
C GLU A 4 13.53 12.99 -19.21
N ASP A 5 14.74 12.42 -19.04
CA ASP A 5 15.14 11.16 -19.67
C ASP A 5 15.01 9.92 -18.74
N GLU A 6 14.55 10.10 -17.50
CA GLU A 6 14.46 9.02 -16.51
C GLU A 6 13.01 8.67 -16.12
N LYS A 7 12.69 7.37 -16.17
CA LYS A 7 11.42 6.83 -15.69
C LYS A 7 11.60 6.25 -14.29
N LEU A 8 11.21 7.03 -13.28
CA LEU A 8 11.36 6.69 -11.87
C LEU A 8 10.07 6.11 -11.27
N TYR A 9 10.22 5.37 -10.16
CA TYR A 9 9.13 5.13 -9.22
C TYR A 9 9.12 6.27 -8.19
N VAL A 10 8.08 7.11 -8.22
CA VAL A 10 7.95 8.25 -7.31
C VAL A 10 6.97 7.88 -6.19
N LYS A 11 7.47 7.91 -4.95
CA LYS A 11 6.65 7.66 -3.76
C LYS A 11 5.96 8.94 -3.32
N ILE A 12 4.64 8.89 -3.22
CA ILE A 12 3.80 9.97 -2.70
C ILE A 12 3.20 9.50 -1.38
N GLY A 13 3.65 10.10 -0.29
CA GLY A 13 3.12 9.85 1.05
C GLY A 13 1.86 10.66 1.34
N MET A 14 1.23 10.36 2.47
CA MET A 14 -0.01 10.99 2.92
C MET A 14 0.09 12.52 3.02
N GLU A 15 1.18 13.07 3.56
CA GLU A 15 1.36 14.52 3.69
C GLU A 15 1.18 15.24 2.34
N PHE A 16 1.91 14.78 1.32
CA PHE A 16 1.85 15.40 0.01
C PHE A 16 0.53 15.13 -0.71
N PHE A 17 0.00 13.90 -0.59
CA PHE A 17 -1.29 13.55 -1.18
C PHE A 17 -2.45 14.32 -0.55
N TYR A 18 -2.39 14.63 0.75
CA TYR A 18 -3.44 15.39 1.44
C TYR A 18 -3.34 16.89 1.16
N ALA A 19 -2.12 17.42 1.00
CA ALA A 19 -1.93 18.82 0.67
C ALA A 19 -2.36 19.16 -0.77
N ILE A 20 -2.04 18.28 -1.73
CA ILE A 20 -2.21 18.56 -3.17
C ILE A 20 -3.34 17.75 -3.79
N GLY A 21 -3.67 16.59 -3.23
CA GLY A 21 -4.70 15.71 -3.78
C GLY A 21 -4.24 14.96 -5.04
N PRO A 22 -5.20 14.49 -5.86
CA PRO A 22 -4.92 13.70 -7.07
C PRO A 22 -4.07 14.41 -8.13
N GLU A 23 -3.99 15.74 -8.11
CA GLU A 23 -3.30 16.55 -9.13
C GLU A 23 -1.81 16.20 -9.26
N ILE A 24 -1.12 15.91 -8.15
CA ILE A 24 0.28 15.49 -8.21
C ILE A 24 0.45 14.19 -8.99
N VAL A 25 -0.51 13.26 -8.86
CA VAL A 25 -0.43 11.97 -9.55
C VAL A 25 -0.54 12.18 -11.04
N HIS A 26 -1.49 13.00 -11.49
CA HIS A 26 -1.65 13.35 -12.90
C HIS A 26 -0.41 14.05 -13.46
N TYR A 27 0.17 15.00 -12.72
CA TYR A 27 1.39 15.68 -13.11
C TYR A 27 2.55 14.70 -13.33
N LEU A 28 2.86 13.84 -12.35
CA LEU A 28 3.98 12.90 -12.44
C LEU A 28 3.74 11.80 -13.49
N LYS A 29 2.49 11.37 -13.69
CA LYS A 29 2.12 10.46 -14.78
C LYS A 29 2.30 11.11 -16.15
N GLY A 30 2.00 12.40 -16.29
CA GLY A 30 2.24 13.18 -17.51
C GLY A 30 3.72 13.25 -17.88
N LEU A 31 4.61 13.19 -16.88
CA LEU A 31 6.06 13.08 -17.06
C LEU A 31 6.55 11.64 -17.31
N GLY A 32 5.64 10.65 -17.34
CA GLY A 32 5.97 9.25 -17.64
C GLY A 32 6.50 8.44 -16.45
N HIS A 33 6.40 8.95 -15.22
CA HIS A 33 6.83 8.23 -14.02
C HIS A 33 5.81 7.20 -13.52
N SER A 34 6.29 6.16 -12.86
CA SER A 34 5.46 5.20 -12.13
C SER A 34 5.20 5.70 -10.71
N ILE A 35 3.99 5.45 -10.21
CA ILE A 35 3.52 6.10 -8.98
C ILE A 35 3.37 5.07 -7.87
N PHE A 36 4.04 5.31 -6.75
CA PHE A 36 3.85 4.56 -5.51
C PHE A 36 3.05 5.42 -4.53
N LEU A 37 1.78 5.08 -4.32
CA LEU A 37 0.93 5.73 -3.33
C LEU A 37 1.08 5.06 -1.96
N ASP A 38 1.83 5.74 -1.09
CA ASP A 38 2.14 5.30 0.26
C ASP A 38 1.13 5.87 1.27
N LEU A 39 -0.14 5.47 1.09
CA LEU A 39 -1.30 5.99 1.84
C LEU A 39 -1.76 5.09 2.99
N LYS A 40 -1.19 3.88 3.11
CA LYS A 40 -1.41 2.99 4.25
C LYS A 40 -2.90 2.75 4.53
N LEU A 41 -3.67 2.38 3.50
CA LEU A 41 -5.11 2.19 3.65
C LEU A 41 -5.44 1.20 4.77
N HIS A 42 -6.36 1.58 5.65
CA HIS A 42 -6.80 0.77 6.78
C HIS A 42 -8.20 1.18 7.22
N ASP A 43 -9.19 0.37 6.86
CA ASP A 43 -10.61 0.60 7.14
C ASP A 43 -11.35 -0.74 6.97
N ILE A 44 -12.69 -0.73 7.03
CA ILE A 44 -13.49 -1.90 6.68
C ILE A 44 -13.26 -2.34 5.23
N PRO A 45 -13.45 -3.64 4.90
CA PRO A 45 -13.08 -4.20 3.60
C PRO A 45 -13.61 -3.44 2.38
N ASN A 46 -14.89 -3.04 2.40
CA ASN A 46 -15.50 -2.33 1.27
C ASN A 46 -14.91 -0.93 1.06
N THR A 47 -14.61 -0.20 2.14
CA THR A 47 -14.00 1.13 2.05
C THR A 47 -12.58 1.03 1.46
N VAL A 48 -11.80 0.04 1.89
CA VAL A 48 -10.46 -0.18 1.32
C VAL A 48 -10.54 -0.64 -0.13
N ALA A 49 -11.48 -1.51 -0.50
CA ALA A 49 -11.72 -1.92 -1.87
C ALA A 49 -12.04 -0.71 -2.78
N HIS A 50 -12.98 0.16 -2.36
CA HIS A 50 -13.30 1.38 -3.10
C HIS A 50 -12.12 2.35 -3.18
N GLY A 51 -11.34 2.46 -2.11
CA GLY A 51 -10.09 3.22 -2.09
C GLY A 51 -9.11 2.70 -3.14
N VAL A 52 -8.81 1.40 -3.13
CA VAL A 52 -7.91 0.75 -4.11
C VAL A 52 -8.41 0.92 -5.54
N ALA A 53 -9.70 0.76 -5.80
CA ALA A 53 -10.28 1.01 -7.11
C ALA A 53 -10.08 2.46 -7.58
N SER A 54 -10.31 3.43 -6.68
CA SER A 54 -10.11 4.85 -6.97
C SER A 54 -8.65 5.18 -7.28
N LEU A 55 -7.71 4.65 -6.48
CA LEU A 55 -6.28 4.85 -6.68
C LEU A 55 -5.76 4.13 -7.94
N THR A 56 -6.37 2.99 -8.31
CA THR A 56 -6.09 2.30 -9.58
C THR A 56 -6.48 3.18 -10.76
N ARG A 57 -7.70 3.75 -10.76
CA ARG A 57 -8.17 4.69 -11.79
C ARG A 57 -7.32 5.95 -11.87
N LEU A 58 -6.77 6.39 -10.73
CA LEU A 58 -5.84 7.52 -10.67
C LEU A 58 -4.48 7.23 -11.34
N GLY A 59 -4.15 5.95 -11.55
CA GLY A 59 -2.93 5.52 -12.25
C GLY A 59 -1.80 5.10 -11.32
N ALA A 60 -2.11 4.70 -10.08
CA ALA A 60 -1.14 4.12 -9.16
C ALA A 60 -0.51 2.84 -9.75
N SER A 61 0.79 2.69 -9.54
CA SER A 61 1.54 1.46 -9.87
C SER A 61 1.76 0.59 -8.64
N LEU A 62 1.95 1.21 -7.47
CA LEU A 62 2.03 0.56 -6.17
C LEU A 62 1.09 1.26 -5.18
N ILE A 63 0.47 0.49 -4.27
CA ILE A 63 -0.38 1.01 -3.18
C ILE A 63 -0.01 0.29 -1.88
N THR A 64 0.05 1.01 -0.75
CA THR A 64 0.18 0.41 0.59
C THR A 64 -1.14 0.31 1.33
N LEU A 65 -1.27 -0.74 2.14
CA LEU A 65 -2.36 -0.96 3.09
C LEU A 65 -1.86 -1.69 4.34
N HIS A 66 -2.48 -1.47 5.49
CA HIS A 66 -2.06 -2.13 6.73
C HIS A 66 -2.47 -3.61 6.75
N GLY A 67 -1.51 -4.52 6.93
CA GLY A 67 -1.81 -5.95 7.08
C GLY A 67 -2.66 -6.26 8.32
N GLN A 68 -2.61 -5.37 9.32
CA GLN A 68 -3.42 -5.45 10.54
C GLN A 68 -4.93 -5.31 10.30
N GLY A 69 -5.36 -4.80 9.13
CA GLY A 69 -6.77 -4.80 8.74
C GLY A 69 -7.33 -6.19 8.43
N GLY A 70 -6.47 -7.21 8.41
CA GLY A 70 -6.86 -8.61 8.39
C GLY A 70 -7.16 -9.16 6.99
N PRO A 71 -7.40 -10.49 6.92
CA PRO A 71 -7.44 -11.19 5.64
C PRO A 71 -8.62 -10.79 4.76
N VAL A 72 -9.77 -10.46 5.36
CA VAL A 72 -10.96 -10.05 4.59
C VAL A 72 -10.71 -8.73 3.87
N MET A 73 -10.09 -7.76 4.55
CA MET A 73 -9.74 -6.47 3.96
C MET A 73 -8.70 -6.62 2.85
N MET A 74 -7.62 -7.37 3.10
CA MET A 74 -6.57 -7.58 2.10
C MET A 74 -7.08 -8.29 0.85
N LYS A 75 -7.91 -9.33 0.99
CA LYS A 75 -8.52 -10.03 -0.15
C LYS A 75 -9.44 -9.12 -0.96
N ALA A 76 -10.25 -8.29 -0.29
CA ALA A 76 -11.11 -7.31 -0.95
C ALA A 76 -10.29 -6.27 -1.73
N ALA A 77 -9.16 -5.83 -1.18
CA ALA A 77 -8.23 -4.92 -1.84
C ALA A 77 -7.63 -5.53 -3.12
N VAL A 78 -7.15 -6.78 -3.04
CA VAL A 78 -6.57 -7.51 -4.19
C VAL A 78 -7.60 -7.68 -5.30
N GLU A 79 -8.83 -8.06 -4.96
CA GLU A 79 -9.89 -8.21 -5.95
C GLU A 79 -10.24 -6.87 -6.62
N ALA A 80 -10.42 -5.81 -5.83
CA ALA A 80 -10.72 -4.47 -6.36
C ALA A 80 -9.62 -3.96 -7.32
N ALA A 81 -8.34 -4.24 -7.04
CA ALA A 81 -7.25 -3.90 -7.93
C ALA A 81 -7.33 -4.69 -9.26
N ARG A 82 -7.63 -5.99 -9.21
CA ARG A 82 -7.78 -6.84 -10.40
C ARG A 82 -8.95 -6.39 -11.27
N GLU A 83 -10.12 -6.18 -10.67
CA GLU A 83 -11.33 -5.75 -11.37
C GLU A 83 -11.10 -4.37 -12.01
N SER A 84 -10.58 -3.40 -11.25
CA SER A 84 -10.33 -2.06 -11.76
C SER A 84 -9.30 -2.04 -12.88
N GLY A 85 -8.22 -2.82 -12.76
CA GLY A 85 -7.21 -2.96 -13.82
C GLY A 85 -7.83 -3.54 -15.10
N LYS A 86 -8.62 -4.60 -14.97
CA LYS A 86 -9.34 -5.23 -16.09
C LYS A 86 -10.32 -4.27 -16.78
N GLU A 87 -11.12 -3.53 -16.01
CA GLU A 87 -12.06 -2.54 -16.55
C GLU A 87 -11.38 -1.42 -17.33
N LEU A 88 -10.21 -0.98 -16.85
CA LEU A 88 -9.42 0.08 -17.48
C LEU A 88 -8.55 -0.42 -18.64
N GLY A 89 -8.40 -1.74 -18.80
CA GLY A 89 -7.47 -2.32 -19.77
C GLY A 89 -6.00 -2.07 -19.45
N VAL A 90 -5.65 -1.96 -18.15
CA VAL A 90 -4.28 -1.71 -17.67
C VAL A 90 -3.84 -2.80 -16.69
N GLU A 91 -2.53 -2.90 -16.46
CA GLU A 91 -2.01 -3.72 -15.36
C GLU A 91 -2.48 -3.14 -14.02
N ARG A 92 -2.98 -4.01 -13.13
CA ARG A 92 -3.38 -3.59 -11.78
C ARG A 92 -2.17 -3.08 -10.98
N PRO A 93 -2.36 -2.16 -10.02
CA PRO A 93 -1.28 -1.82 -9.09
C PRO A 93 -0.85 -3.03 -8.27
N LYS A 94 0.44 -3.06 -7.92
CA LYS A 94 0.96 -3.94 -6.88
C LYS A 94 0.52 -3.45 -5.52
N LEU A 95 0.02 -4.35 -4.68
CA LEU A 95 -0.43 -4.03 -3.33
C LEU A 95 0.59 -4.54 -2.32
N LEU A 96 1.06 -3.64 -1.45
CA LEU A 96 2.04 -3.93 -0.41
C LEU A 96 1.40 -3.83 0.98
N ALA A 97 1.49 -4.91 1.76
CA ALA A 97 1.01 -4.89 3.13
C ALA A 97 2.08 -4.32 4.07
N ILE A 98 1.70 -3.34 4.89
CA ILE A 98 2.53 -2.87 6.01
C ILE A 98 2.37 -3.88 7.15
N THR A 99 3.49 -4.46 7.59
CA THR A 99 3.51 -5.41 8.72
C THR A 99 3.55 -4.65 10.05
N ALA A 100 4.69 -4.03 10.35
CA ALA A 100 4.88 -3.10 11.45
C ALA A 100 5.40 -1.76 10.91
N LEU A 101 5.05 -0.67 11.59
CA LEU A 101 5.70 0.61 11.32
C LEU A 101 7.11 0.56 11.92
N THR A 102 8.09 1.13 11.23
CA THR A 102 9.49 1.13 11.71
C THR A 102 9.69 1.91 13.01
N SER A 103 8.72 2.75 13.38
CA SER A 103 8.68 3.48 14.65
C SER A 103 7.98 2.71 15.78
N PHE A 104 7.53 1.49 15.52
CA PHE A 104 6.77 0.67 16.44
C PHE A 104 7.72 -0.34 17.08
N ASP A 105 7.82 -0.31 18.40
CA ASP A 105 8.64 -1.22 19.19
C ASP A 105 7.75 -2.15 20.02
N ASP A 106 8.38 -3.05 20.79
CA ASP A 106 7.66 -4.00 21.65
C ASP A 106 6.78 -3.30 22.70
N GLU A 107 7.20 -2.15 23.22
CA GLU A 107 6.42 -1.38 24.20
C GLU A 107 5.14 -0.82 23.56
N SER A 108 5.26 -0.16 22.42
CA SER A 108 4.14 0.39 21.67
C SER A 108 3.20 -0.72 21.19
N TRP A 109 3.75 -1.86 20.79
CA TRP A 109 2.98 -3.04 20.39
C TRP A 109 2.19 -3.62 21.57
N THR A 110 2.84 -3.80 22.71
CA THR A 110 2.17 -4.28 23.94
C THR A 110 1.08 -3.31 24.39
N ALA A 111 1.33 -2.00 24.30
CA ALA A 111 0.37 -0.97 24.69
C ALA A 111 -0.96 -1.03 23.93
N ILE A 112 -0.97 -1.56 22.70
CA ILE A 112 -2.20 -1.76 21.91
C ILE A 112 -2.75 -3.19 21.96
N GLY A 113 -2.26 -4.03 22.89
CA GLY A 113 -2.73 -5.41 23.08
C GLY A 113 -1.92 -6.46 22.32
N GLY A 114 -0.72 -6.12 21.87
CA GLY A 114 0.23 -7.08 21.30
C GLY A 114 0.58 -8.19 22.30
N GLN A 115 0.57 -9.43 21.83
CA GLN A 115 0.80 -10.62 22.67
C GLN A 115 2.12 -11.35 22.39
N LEU A 116 2.72 -11.08 21.22
CA LEU A 116 3.97 -11.68 20.77
C LEU A 116 5.03 -10.59 20.65
N PRO A 117 6.33 -10.93 20.64
CA PRO A 117 7.35 -10.00 20.18
C PRO A 117 6.98 -9.41 18.82
N ILE A 118 7.29 -8.14 18.60
CA ILE A 118 6.92 -7.44 17.36
C ILE A 118 7.54 -8.09 16.13
N SER A 119 8.76 -8.65 16.25
CA SER A 119 9.43 -9.41 15.20
C SER A 119 8.61 -10.61 14.72
N ASP A 120 7.99 -11.34 15.66
CA ASP A 120 7.16 -12.50 15.34
C ASP A 120 5.85 -12.06 14.68
N GLN A 121 5.31 -10.93 15.12
CA GLN A 121 4.13 -10.31 14.52
C GLN A 121 4.41 -9.86 13.08
N VAL A 122 5.59 -9.32 12.79
CA VAL A 122 6.02 -8.95 11.43
C VAL A 122 6.01 -10.17 10.51
N ILE A 123 6.64 -11.27 10.92
CA ILE A 123 6.68 -12.53 10.15
C ILE A 123 5.26 -13.07 9.93
N ARG A 124 4.42 -13.05 10.97
CA ARG A 124 3.04 -13.52 10.89
C ARG A 124 2.22 -12.72 9.88
N LEU A 125 2.35 -11.39 9.90
CA LEU A 125 1.64 -10.52 8.96
C LEU A 125 2.16 -10.68 7.53
N ALA A 126 3.46 -10.92 7.35
CA ALA A 126 4.02 -11.18 6.02
C ALA A 126 3.43 -12.43 5.37
N LYS A 127 3.38 -13.55 6.13
CA LYS A 127 2.74 -14.79 5.66
C LYS A 127 1.25 -14.59 5.38
N LEU A 128 0.54 -13.89 6.26
CA LEU A 128 -0.88 -13.61 6.05
C LEU A 128 -1.13 -12.76 4.79
N ALA A 129 -0.25 -11.81 4.50
CA ALA A 129 -0.33 -10.99 3.29
C ALA A 129 -0.16 -11.85 2.02
N GLU A 130 0.83 -12.74 2.01
CA GLU A 130 1.04 -13.71 0.92
C GLU A 130 -0.19 -14.61 0.72
N GLU A 131 -0.73 -15.20 1.79
CA GLU A 131 -1.95 -16.02 1.75
C GLU A 131 -3.19 -15.27 1.22
N CYS A 132 -3.22 -13.94 1.39
CA CYS A 132 -4.28 -13.09 0.87
C CYS A 132 -4.07 -12.64 -0.58
N GLY A 133 -2.94 -12.98 -1.19
CA GLY A 133 -2.60 -12.63 -2.57
C GLY A 133 -2.03 -11.22 -2.74
N MET A 134 -1.49 -10.63 -1.67
CA MET A 134 -0.73 -9.38 -1.74
C MET A 134 0.56 -9.58 -2.53
N ASP A 135 1.07 -8.54 -3.19
CA ASP A 135 2.26 -8.62 -4.04
C ASP A 135 3.58 -8.49 -3.27
N GLY A 136 3.50 -8.14 -1.99
CA GLY A 136 4.64 -8.03 -1.11
C GLY A 136 4.29 -7.33 0.20
N VAL A 137 5.33 -7.04 0.98
CA VAL A 137 5.22 -6.33 2.24
C VAL A 137 6.19 -5.17 2.33
N VAL A 138 5.88 -4.21 3.20
CA VAL A 138 6.82 -3.20 3.67
C VAL A 138 7.25 -3.59 5.08
N CYS A 139 8.55 -3.84 5.26
CA CYS A 139 9.20 -4.11 6.55
C CYS A 139 10.44 -3.21 6.71
N SER A 140 11.00 -3.15 7.92
CA SER A 140 12.29 -2.49 8.13
C SER A 140 13.43 -3.31 7.51
N ALA A 141 14.56 -2.66 7.22
CA ALA A 141 15.75 -3.33 6.71
C ALA A 141 16.37 -4.34 7.71
N LEU A 142 15.99 -4.27 8.99
CA LEU A 142 16.46 -5.21 10.02
C LEU A 142 15.70 -6.54 9.99
N GLU A 143 14.57 -6.59 9.27
CA GLU A 143 13.63 -7.71 9.22
C GLU A 143 13.58 -8.35 7.81
N ALA A 144 14.48 -7.94 6.91
CA ALA A 144 14.56 -8.38 5.50
C ALA A 144 15.62 -9.46 5.27
#